data_AF-A0A4Y9A9Q3-F1
#
_entry.id   AF-A0A4Y9A9Q3-F1
#
_cell.length_a   1.000
_cell.length_b   1.000
_cell.length_c   1.000
_cell.angle_alpha   90.00
_cell.angle_beta   90.00
_cell.angle_gamma   90.00
#
_symmetry.space_group_name_H-M   'P 1'
#
loop_
_entity.id
_entity.type
_entity.pdbx_description
1 polymer ?
#
loop_
_entity_poly.entity_id
_entity_poly.type
_entity_poly.pdbx_seq_one_letter_code
_entity_poly.pdbx_strand_id
1 'polypeptide(L)'
;MEIGDYAKIGDGVRFGAKFRCEGLEVIDFFTMANVDGTGRRIHIFVHTKGITIRAGCFKDTLDAFCMKAEDEGKYLYSTTVRAAAEAFADEVHRQGKTGGWDK
;
A
#
# COMPACT_ATOMS: atom_id res chain seq x y z
N MET A 1 -15.58 -9.04 12.94
CA MET A 1 -14.65 -8.38 13.86
C MET A 1 -14.45 -6.98 13.33
N GLU A 2 -14.85 -5.98 14.10
CA GLU A 2 -14.53 -4.59 13.80
C GLU A 2 -13.37 -4.19 14.70
N ILE A 3 -12.31 -3.64 14.11
CA ILE A 3 -11.21 -3.06 14.87
C ILE A 3 -11.57 -1.59 15.03
N GLY A 4 -11.76 -1.14 16.28
CA GLY A 4 -12.14 0.24 16.59
C GLY A 4 -11.07 1.27 16.22
N ASP A 5 -11.44 2.55 16.30
CA ASP A 5 -10.57 3.66 15.94
C ASP A 5 -9.28 3.70 16.79
N TYR A 6 -8.18 4.11 16.17
CA TYR A 6 -6.83 4.23 16.78
C TYR A 6 -6.18 2.93 17.25
N ALA A 7 -6.67 1.77 16.81
CA ALA A 7 -5.99 0.50 17.07
C ALA A 7 -4.56 0.52 16.51
N LYS A 8 -3.57 0.31 17.39
CA LYS A 8 -2.17 0.14 17.00
C LYS A 8 -1.93 -1.32 16.68
N ILE A 9 -1.82 -1.61 15.39
CA ILE A 9 -1.50 -2.94 14.90
C ILE A 9 0.03 -3.06 14.84
N GLY A 10 0.58 -4.03 15.57
CA GLY A 10 2.03 -4.27 15.63
C GLY A 10 2.58 -4.96 14.38
N ASP A 11 3.91 -4.94 14.22
CA ASP A 11 4.61 -5.37 13.00
C ASP A 11 4.44 -6.86 12.66
N GLY A 12 4.06 -7.69 13.64
CA GLY A 12 3.84 -9.12 13.47
C GLY A 12 2.40 -9.53 13.14
N VAL A 13 1.50 -8.57 12.91
CA VAL A 13 0.10 -8.91 12.58
C VAL A 13 0.03 -9.72 11.29
N ARG A 14 -0.88 -10.69 11.23
CA ARG A 14 -1.20 -11.41 10.00
C ARG A 14 -2.70 -11.32 9.77
N PHE A 15 -3.08 -10.92 8.58
CA PHE A 15 -4.46 -10.92 8.15
C PHE A 15 -4.75 -12.22 7.38
N GLY A 16 -5.92 -12.80 7.63
CA GLY A 16 -6.36 -14.03 6.96
C GLY A 16 -6.76 -13.81 5.50
N ALA A 17 -7.22 -14.88 4.85
CA ALA A 17 -7.74 -14.81 3.49
C ALA A 17 -8.95 -13.87 3.37
N LYS A 18 -9.16 -13.31 2.17
CA LYS A 18 -10.22 -12.35 1.83
C LYS A 18 -10.17 -11.09 2.68
N PHE A 19 -8.96 -10.60 2.97
CA PHE A 19 -8.75 -9.38 3.75
C PHE A 19 -9.22 -8.15 2.96
N ARG A 20 -10.13 -7.39 3.56
CA ARG A 20 -10.58 -6.09 3.05
C ARG A 20 -10.07 -4.96 3.91
N CYS A 21 -9.49 -3.96 3.28
CA CYS A 21 -9.02 -2.74 3.94
C CYS A 21 -9.36 -1.55 3.04
N GLU A 22 -9.88 -0.45 3.61
CA GLU A 22 -10.14 0.78 2.85
C GLU A 22 -11.09 0.63 1.63
N GLY A 23 -11.90 -0.44 1.63
CA GLY A 23 -12.77 -0.83 0.51
C GLY A 23 -12.08 -1.69 -0.57
N LEU A 24 -10.82 -2.04 -0.38
CA LEU A 24 -9.99 -2.81 -1.31
C LEU A 24 -10.00 -4.30 -0.96
N GLU A 25 -9.98 -5.14 -1.99
CA GLU A 25 -9.76 -6.59 -1.89
C GLU A 25 -8.26 -6.86 -1.90
N VAL A 26 -7.65 -6.73 -0.73
CA VAL A 26 -6.19 -6.76 -0.58
C VAL A 26 -5.69 -8.19 -0.78
N ILE A 27 -4.67 -8.32 -1.63
CA ILE A 27 -3.90 -9.56 -1.82
C ILE A 27 -2.77 -9.59 -0.82
N ASP A 28 -1.98 -8.53 -0.79
CA ASP A 28 -0.90 -8.32 0.15
C ASP A 28 -0.61 -6.82 0.29
N PHE A 29 0.05 -6.40 1.36
CA PHE A 29 0.39 -5.00 1.57
C PHE A 29 1.64 -4.86 2.43
N PHE A 30 2.30 -3.73 2.31
CA PHE A 30 3.38 -3.35 3.23
C PHE A 30 3.33 -1.84 3.50
N THR A 31 4.19 -1.40 4.42
CA THR A 31 4.29 0.01 4.76
C THR A 31 5.72 0.52 4.63
N MET A 32 5.84 1.77 4.23
CA MET A 32 7.10 2.51 4.24
C MET A 32 6.94 3.70 5.18
N ALA A 33 8.01 4.10 5.86
CA ALA A 33 7.98 5.25 6.76
C ALA A 33 9.12 6.22 6.44
N ASN A 34 8.86 7.50 6.67
CA ASN A 34 9.84 8.58 6.58
C ASN A 34 10.54 8.72 5.21
N VAL A 35 9.86 8.36 4.12
CA VAL A 35 10.44 8.41 2.77
C VAL A 35 10.72 9.85 2.32
N ASP A 36 9.90 10.83 2.75
CA ASP A 36 10.05 12.26 2.44
C ASP A 36 10.61 13.09 3.61
N GLY A 37 11.13 12.45 4.65
CA GLY A 37 11.67 13.14 5.84
C GLY A 37 10.62 13.73 6.79
N THR A 38 9.33 13.53 6.54
CA THR A 38 8.25 14.11 7.37
C THR A 38 7.76 13.19 8.49
N GLY A 39 8.34 12.01 8.64
CA GLY A 39 7.89 10.98 9.59
C GLY A 39 6.57 10.29 9.21
N ARG A 40 5.99 10.60 8.04
CA ARG A 40 4.75 9.97 7.58
C ARG A 40 4.96 8.49 7.24
N ARG A 41 3.91 7.70 7.51
CA ARG A 41 3.78 6.30 7.07
C ARG A 41 2.92 6.22 5.82
N ILE A 42 3.39 5.46 4.85
CA ILE A 42 2.73 5.16 3.59
C ILE A 42 2.32 3.70 3.65
N HIS A 43 1.07 3.41 3.29
CA HIS A 43 0.61 2.05 3.08
C HIS A 43 0.50 1.80 1.59
N ILE A 44 1.07 0.67 1.15
CA ILE A 44 1.09 0.24 -0.24
C ILE A 44 0.29 -1.05 -0.30
N PHE A 45 -0.87 -0.99 -0.95
CA PHE A 45 -1.78 -2.11 -1.09
C PHE A 45 -1.70 -2.68 -2.50
N VAL A 46 -1.39 -3.96 -2.62
CA VAL A 46 -1.60 -4.73 -3.86
C VAL A 46 -2.94 -5.44 -3.71
N HIS A 47 -3.86 -5.16 -4.62
CA HIS A 47 -5.23 -5.67 -4.60
C HIS A 47 -5.62 -6.22 -5.98
N THR A 48 -6.78 -6.87 -6.06
CA THR A 48 -7.29 -7.52 -7.29
C THR A 48 -7.44 -6.60 -8.51
N LYS A 49 -7.33 -5.27 -8.33
CA LYS A 49 -7.47 -4.26 -9.39
C LYS A 49 -6.20 -3.44 -9.64
N GLY A 50 -5.09 -3.77 -8.97
CA GLY A 50 -3.82 -3.05 -9.10
C GLY A 50 -3.23 -2.60 -7.76
N ILE A 51 -2.58 -1.43 -7.77
CA ILE A 51 -1.86 -0.87 -6.63
C ILE A 51 -2.54 0.41 -6.16
N THR A 52 -2.81 0.51 -4.86
CA THR A 52 -3.30 1.73 -4.21
C THR A 52 -2.32 2.19 -3.15
N ILE A 53 -2.07 3.50 -3.10
CA ILE A 53 -1.20 4.16 -2.12
C ILE A 53 -2.03 4.97 -1.15
N ARG A 54 -1.84 4.75 0.15
CA ARG A 54 -2.42 5.57 1.23
C ARG A 54 -1.31 6.30 1.96
N ALA A 55 -1.30 7.63 1.87
CA ALA A 55 -0.36 8.50 2.58
C ALA A 55 -1.10 9.68 3.23
N GLY A 56 -1.37 9.60 4.53
CA GLY A 56 -2.16 10.61 5.24
C GLY A 56 -3.56 10.78 4.63
N CYS A 57 -3.86 11.97 4.12
CA CYS A 57 -5.13 12.29 3.44
C CYS A 57 -5.19 11.79 1.99
N PHE A 58 -4.07 11.35 1.40
CA PHE A 58 -4.05 10.84 0.05
C PHE A 58 -4.44 9.35 0.02
N LYS A 59 -5.36 8.97 -0.87
CA LYS A 59 -5.70 7.58 -1.21
C LYS A 59 -6.05 7.49 -2.69
N ASP A 60 -5.15 6.95 -3.50
CA ASP A 60 -5.39 6.73 -4.94
C ASP A 60 -4.37 5.74 -5.53
N THR A 61 -4.44 5.50 -6.83
CA THR A 61 -3.50 4.69 -7.62
C THR A 61 -2.05 5.14 -7.48
N LEU A 62 -1.12 4.23 -7.79
CA LEU A 62 0.31 4.54 -7.82
C LEU A 62 0.66 5.69 -8.78
N ASP A 63 0.05 5.73 -9.96
CA ASP A 63 0.31 6.80 -10.93
C ASP A 63 -0.19 8.16 -10.46
N ALA A 64 -1.41 8.22 -9.90
CA ALA A 64 -1.94 9.45 -9.32
C ALA A 64 -1.07 9.93 -8.14
N PHE A 65 -0.54 9.00 -7.34
CA PHE A 65 0.38 9.32 -6.26
C PHE A 65 1.68 9.95 -6.79
N CYS A 66 2.32 9.32 -7.77
CA CYS A 66 3.56 9.84 -8.35
C CYS A 66 3.35 11.20 -9.00
N MET A 67 2.28 11.36 -9.78
CA MET A 67 1.95 12.64 -10.43
C MET A 67 1.81 13.76 -9.40
N LYS A 68 1.07 13.53 -8.31
CA LYS A 68 0.92 14.53 -7.24
C LYS A 68 2.23 14.80 -6.51
N ALA A 69 3.00 13.77 -6.19
CA ALA A 69 4.29 13.94 -5.51
C ALA A 69 5.28 14.75 -6.37
N GLU A 70 5.28 14.54 -7.68
CA GLU A 70 6.13 15.27 -8.63
C GLU A 70 5.68 16.71 -8.83
N ASP A 71 4.37 16.97 -8.86
CA ASP A 71 3.80 18.33 -8.87
C ASP A 71 4.21 19.12 -7.61
N GLU A 72 4.35 18.44 -6.47
CA GLU A 72 4.87 19.01 -5.23
C GLU A 72 6.42 19.07 -5.18
N GLY A 73 7.12 18.72 -6.26
CA GLY A 73 8.59 18.73 -6.35
C GLY A 73 9.28 17.60 -5.58
N LYS A 74 8.55 16.58 -5.14
CA LYS A 74 9.05 15.47 -4.30
C LYS A 74 9.46 14.26 -5.16
N TYR A 75 10.39 14.46 -6.08
CA TYR A 75 10.82 13.41 -7.03
C TYR A 75 11.43 12.16 -6.36
N LEU A 76 12.23 12.32 -5.31
CA LEU A 76 12.76 11.17 -4.57
C LEU A 76 11.63 10.36 -3.93
N TYR A 77 10.60 11.05 -3.43
CA TYR A 77 9.43 10.43 -2.81
C TYR A 77 8.62 9.63 -3.85
N SER A 78 8.33 10.23 -5.02
CA SER A 78 7.62 9.54 -6.09
C SER A 78 8.38 8.32 -6.60
N THR A 79 9.67 8.50 -6.91
CA THR A 79 10.52 7.46 -7.52
C THR A 79 10.74 6.29 -6.55
N THR A 80 11.01 6.57 -5.27
CA THR A 80 11.26 5.52 -4.27
C THR A 80 9.99 4.71 -4.00
N VAL A 81 8.85 5.37 -3.84
CA VAL A 81 7.57 4.68 -3.60
C VAL A 81 7.16 3.86 -4.82
N ARG A 82 7.34 4.40 -6.04
CA ARG A 82 7.10 3.67 -7.28
C ARG A 82 7.92 2.39 -7.36
N ALA A 83 9.24 2.50 -7.22
CA ALA A 83 10.13 1.36 -7.30
C ALA A 83 9.78 0.27 -6.28
N ALA A 84 9.49 0.67 -5.03
CA ALA A 84 9.12 -0.27 -3.98
C ALA A 84 7.75 -0.93 -4.24
N ALA A 85 6.76 -0.16 -4.69
CA ALA A 85 5.42 -0.64 -4.96
C ALA A 85 5.39 -1.62 -6.14
N GLU A 86 6.09 -1.30 -7.22
CA GLU A 86 6.22 -2.15 -8.41
C GLU A 86 6.97 -3.45 -8.06
N ALA A 87 8.13 -3.35 -7.39
CA ALA A 87 8.88 -4.53 -6.97
C ALA A 87 8.08 -5.46 -6.06
N PHE A 88 7.28 -4.91 -5.15
CA PHE A 88 6.41 -5.71 -4.29
C PHE A 88 5.25 -6.36 -5.05
N ALA A 89 4.61 -5.63 -5.96
CA ALA A 89 3.55 -6.18 -6.80
C ALA A 89 4.07 -7.33 -7.69
N ASP A 90 5.26 -7.18 -8.27
CA ASP A 90 5.92 -8.22 -9.05
C ASP A 90 6.19 -9.47 -8.19
N GLU A 91 6.64 -9.29 -6.96
CA GLU A 91 6.87 -10.40 -6.03
C GLU A 91 5.55 -11.10 -5.64
N VAL A 92 4.48 -10.35 -5.39
CA VAL A 92 3.14 -10.89 -5.12
C VAL A 92 2.65 -11.73 -6.30
N HIS A 93 2.81 -11.23 -7.53
CA HIS A 93 2.48 -11.97 -8.74
C HIS A 93 3.36 -13.20 -8.94
N ARG A 94 4.68 -13.09 -8.73
CA ARG A 94 5.65 -14.19 -8.85
C ARG A 94 5.35 -15.33 -7.88
N GLN A 95 4.90 -15.01 -6.66
CA GLN A 95 4.47 -16.00 -5.67
C GLN A 95 3.08 -16.60 -5.96
N GLY A 96 2.35 -16.08 -6.95
CA GLY A 96 0.99 -16.52 -7.26
C GLY A 96 0.00 -16.22 -6.13
N LYS A 97 0.27 -15.20 -5.32
CA LYS A 97 -0.62 -14.83 -4.20
C LYS A 97 -1.93 -14.29 -4.74
N THR A 98 -3.04 -14.83 -4.25
CA THR A 98 -4.40 -14.42 -4.65
C THR A 98 -5.14 -13.67 -3.54
N GLY A 99 -4.57 -13.62 -2.33
CA GLY A 99 -5.29 -13.15 -1.13
C GLY A 99 -6.47 -14.05 -0.75
N GLY A 100 -6.63 -15.22 -1.39
CA GLY A 100 -7.81 -16.07 -1.26
C GLY A 100 -9.05 -15.56 -1.99
N TRP A 101 -8.90 -14.63 -2.94
CA TRP A 101 -9.98 -14.10 -3.78
C TRP A 101 -10.32 -14.98 -5.00
N ASP A 102 -9.50 -15.97 -5.28
CA ASP A 102 -9.66 -16.99 -6.34
C ASP A 102 -10.57 -18.17 -5.93
N LYS A 103 -10.97 -18.23 -4.64
CA LYS A 103 -11.79 -19.29 -4.04
C LYS A 103 -13.21 -18.87 -3.74
#